data_AF-G7EBH4-F1
#
_entry.id   AF-G7EBH4-F1
#
_cell.length_a   1.000
_cell.length_b   1.000
_cell.length_c   1.000
_cell.angle_alpha   90.00
_cell.angle_beta   90.00
_cell.angle_gamma   90.00
#
_symmetry.space_group_name_H-M   'P 1'
#
loop_
_entity.id
_entity.type
_entity.pdbx_description
1 polymer ?
#
loop_
_entity_poly.entity_id
_entity_poly.type
_entity_poly.pdbx_seq_one_letter_code
_entity_poly.pdbx_strand_id
1 'polypeptide(L)'
;MFDENGKMSLSRYMHYHYYETADVGGTRRLKRDVIMSVFYMLTLPPLLYFLIFFKRQAPMVFDRNRQIVYHWYKGNVRAQHFKDLRIHEDSQMMRIQTRSFGKRGEMQWANFMVQPRHNPYYNGKDAYEPVFAFICQFMEYGREHVMSQCKQWQSNDKPFAFFDDEKPKDFAQQLNAVLTHLSENDTDIPLDKDNLPLSTGMDMSMSMRLSRAESRESNKDVDKSE
;
A
#
# COMPACT_ATOMS: atom_id res chain seq x y z
N MET A 1 25.93 -35.19 39.14
CA MET A 1 25.14 -34.51 38.08
C MET A 1 24.62 -33.13 38.51
N PHE A 2 24.54 -32.81 39.81
CA PHE A 2 24.26 -31.47 40.33
C PHE A 2 25.37 -31.01 41.29
N ASP A 3 25.52 -29.71 41.56
CA ASP A 3 26.36 -29.23 42.67
C ASP A 3 25.82 -29.76 44.02
N GLU A 4 26.60 -29.63 45.09
CA GLU A 4 26.25 -30.06 46.45
C GLU A 4 24.89 -29.52 46.94
N ASN A 5 24.39 -28.45 46.32
CA ASN A 5 23.08 -27.83 46.59
C ASN A 5 21.95 -28.28 45.63
N GLY A 6 22.15 -29.31 44.80
CA GLY A 6 21.16 -29.78 43.83
C GLY A 6 20.94 -28.85 42.63
N LYS A 7 21.76 -27.81 42.47
CA LYS A 7 21.66 -26.82 41.38
C LYS A 7 22.71 -27.09 40.30
N MET A 8 22.34 -26.90 39.04
CA MET A 8 23.26 -26.97 37.91
C MET A 8 23.48 -25.56 37.37
N SER A 9 24.72 -25.13 37.25
CA SER A 9 25.02 -23.84 36.61
C SER A 9 24.80 -23.92 35.10
N LEU A 10 24.35 -22.83 34.48
CA LEU A 10 24.05 -22.75 33.04
C LEU A 10 25.26 -23.17 32.19
N SER A 11 26.46 -22.75 32.58
CA SER A 11 27.71 -23.12 31.91
C SER A 11 27.94 -24.64 31.92
N ARG A 12 27.70 -25.29 33.07
CA ARG A 12 27.87 -26.73 33.24
C ARG A 12 26.80 -27.53 32.49
N TYR A 13 25.57 -27.03 32.47
CA TYR A 13 24.49 -27.59 31.64
C TYR A 13 24.82 -27.53 30.15
N MET A 14 25.28 -26.37 29.66
CA MET A 14 25.66 -26.20 28.26
C MET A 14 26.83 -27.11 27.89
N HIS A 15 27.84 -27.22 28.75
CA HIS A 15 28.97 -28.12 28.50
C HIS A 15 28.51 -29.59 28.40
N TYR A 16 27.67 -30.05 29.33
CA TYR A 16 27.12 -31.41 29.31
C TYR A 16 26.25 -31.67 28.05
N HIS A 17 25.38 -30.71 27.71
CA HIS A 17 24.46 -30.82 26.58
C HIS A 17 25.18 -30.86 25.22
N TYR A 18 26.22 -30.06 25.04
CA TYR A 18 26.92 -29.99 23.76
C TYR A 18 28.08 -30.95 23.62
N TYR A 19 28.75 -31.37 24.69
CA TYR A 19 29.96 -32.19 24.60
C TYR A 19 29.83 -33.60 25.18
N GLU A 20 28.91 -33.84 26.12
CA GLU A 20 28.86 -35.10 26.89
C GLU A 20 27.69 -36.01 26.48
N THR A 21 26.60 -35.43 25.96
CA THR A 21 25.42 -36.15 25.44
C THR A 21 25.36 -36.23 23.92
N ALA A 22 26.32 -35.61 23.24
CA ALA A 22 26.38 -35.58 21.78
C ALA A 22 27.38 -36.64 21.29
N ASP A 23 26.91 -37.89 21.14
CA ASP A 23 27.70 -39.06 20.70
C ASP A 23 28.45 -38.87 19.37
N VAL A 24 28.15 -37.82 18.59
CA VAL A 24 28.88 -37.45 17.38
C VAL A 24 28.84 -35.95 17.14
N GLY A 25 29.98 -35.27 17.33
CA GLY A 25 30.20 -33.91 16.81
C GLY A 25 29.58 -32.76 17.63
N GLY A 26 29.79 -32.75 18.94
CA GLY A 26 29.32 -31.68 19.84
C GLY A 26 29.61 -30.24 19.40
N THR A 27 30.79 -30.01 18.83
CA THR A 27 31.16 -28.69 18.26
C THR A 27 30.33 -28.32 17.03
N ARG A 28 29.88 -29.29 16.22
CA ARG A 28 29.01 -29.07 15.05
C ARG A 28 27.60 -28.69 15.48
N ARG A 29 27.08 -29.32 16.54
CA ARG A 29 25.76 -28.99 17.11
C ARG A 29 25.77 -27.58 17.72
N LEU A 30 26.80 -27.26 18.50
CA LEU A 30 26.97 -25.91 19.06
C LEU A 30 27.08 -24.86 17.94
N LYS A 31 27.91 -25.09 16.91
CA LYS A 31 28.01 -24.17 15.76
C LYS A 31 26.66 -23.96 15.07
N ARG A 32 25.90 -25.03 14.82
CA ARG A 32 24.57 -24.95 14.19
C ARG A 32 23.60 -24.12 15.05
N ASP A 33 23.55 -24.37 16.34
CA ASP A 33 22.60 -23.71 17.22
C ASP A 33 22.97 -22.23 17.42
N VAL A 34 24.27 -21.89 17.44
CA VAL A 34 24.76 -20.50 17.40
C VAL A 34 24.37 -19.82 16.09
N ILE A 35 24.57 -20.47 14.93
CA ILE A 35 24.19 -19.92 13.62
C ILE A 35 22.69 -19.66 13.56
N MET A 36 21.86 -20.61 13.99
CA MET A 36 20.40 -20.45 14.03
C MET A 36 19.98 -19.33 14.98
N SER A 37 20.62 -19.24 16.15
CA SER A 37 20.34 -18.16 17.12
C SER A 37 20.66 -16.79 16.56
N VAL A 38 21.82 -16.64 15.90
CA VAL A 38 22.21 -15.39 15.23
C VAL A 38 21.24 -15.07 14.09
N PHE A 39 20.85 -16.07 13.29
CA PHE A 39 19.86 -15.90 12.24
C PHE A 39 18.54 -15.37 12.80
N TYR A 40 17.96 -16.02 13.81
CA TYR A 40 16.71 -15.56 14.43
C TYR A 40 16.84 -14.17 15.05
N MET A 41 17.97 -13.86 15.69
CA MET A 41 18.23 -12.54 16.26
C MET A 41 18.30 -11.44 15.19
N LEU A 42 18.75 -11.78 13.98
CA LEU A 42 18.80 -10.84 12.86
C LEU A 42 17.47 -10.75 12.10
N THR A 43 16.72 -11.85 11.96
CA THR A 43 15.49 -11.88 11.15
C THR A 43 14.24 -11.51 11.94
N LEU A 44 14.15 -11.85 13.23
CA LEU A 44 12.95 -11.60 14.02
C LEU A 44 12.69 -10.10 14.25
N PRO A 45 13.67 -9.25 14.64
CA PRO A 45 13.40 -7.83 14.84
C PRO A 45 12.85 -7.11 13.60
N PRO A 46 13.42 -7.23 12.39
CA PRO A 46 12.85 -6.59 11.21
C PRO A 46 11.50 -7.20 10.80
N LEU A 47 11.29 -8.50 10.99
CA LEU A 47 9.99 -9.12 10.74
C LEU A 47 8.91 -8.58 11.70
N LEU A 48 9.22 -8.49 12.98
CA LEU A 48 8.31 -7.97 14.00
C LEU A 48 8.01 -6.48 13.76
N TYR A 49 9.04 -5.70 13.40
CA TYR A 49 8.87 -4.33 12.94
C TYR A 49 7.92 -4.28 11.74
N PHE A 50 8.15 -5.08 10.70
CA PHE A 50 7.29 -5.12 9.54
C PHE A 50 5.82 -5.43 9.92
N LEU A 51 5.58 -6.43 10.76
CA LEU A 51 4.22 -6.82 11.19
C LEU A 51 3.50 -5.72 11.99
N ILE A 52 4.22 -4.98 12.84
CA ILE A 52 3.63 -3.90 13.66
C ILE A 52 3.35 -2.65 12.82
N PHE A 53 4.27 -2.29 11.92
CA PHE A 53 4.15 -1.07 11.11
C PHE A 53 3.28 -1.27 9.85
N PHE A 54 3.00 -2.51 9.47
CA PHE A 54 2.08 -2.84 8.38
C PHE A 54 0.62 -2.74 8.84
N LYS A 55 0.12 -1.50 8.94
CA LYS A 55 -1.29 -1.21 9.24
C LYS A 55 -2.16 -1.42 8.01
N ARG A 56 -3.40 -1.88 8.23
CA ARG A 56 -4.44 -2.00 7.20
C ARG A 56 -4.85 -0.61 6.71
N GLN A 57 -4.93 -0.42 5.40
CA GLN A 57 -5.54 0.78 4.83
C GLN A 57 -7.00 0.88 5.27
N ALA A 58 -7.49 2.10 5.54
CA ALA A 58 -8.89 2.27 5.90
C ALA A 58 -9.81 1.82 4.76
N PRO A 59 -10.99 1.27 5.08
CA PRO A 59 -11.98 0.95 4.05
C PRO A 59 -12.35 2.22 3.28
N MET A 60 -12.48 2.07 1.97
CA MET A 60 -12.86 3.17 1.08
C MET A 60 -14.34 3.49 1.26
N VAL A 61 -14.64 4.76 1.52
CA VAL A 61 -16.00 5.26 1.72
C VAL A 61 -16.43 6.05 0.49
N PHE A 62 -17.55 5.63 -0.09
CA PHE A 62 -18.19 6.34 -1.19
C PHE A 62 -19.35 7.16 -0.63
N ASP A 63 -19.20 8.47 -0.61
CA ASP A 63 -20.26 9.39 -0.22
C ASP A 63 -20.98 9.87 -1.47
N ARG A 64 -22.18 9.31 -1.71
CA ARG A 64 -22.99 9.66 -2.88
C ARG A 64 -23.60 11.06 -2.79
N ASN A 65 -23.91 11.54 -1.58
CA ASN A 65 -24.55 12.86 -1.42
C ASN A 65 -23.58 13.98 -1.84
N ARG A 66 -22.29 13.77 -1.56
CA ARG A 66 -21.22 14.70 -1.94
C ARG A 66 -20.53 14.31 -3.26
N GLN A 67 -20.86 13.16 -3.84
CA GLN A 67 -20.21 12.55 -5.01
C GLN A 67 -18.68 12.48 -4.88
N ILE A 68 -18.20 12.05 -3.71
CA ILE A 68 -16.77 11.91 -3.40
C ILE A 68 -16.46 10.50 -2.87
N VAL A 69 -15.27 10.02 -3.22
CA VAL A 69 -14.65 8.86 -2.61
C VAL A 69 -13.57 9.37 -1.65
N TYR A 70 -13.51 8.83 -0.44
CA TYR A 70 -12.40 9.11 0.46
C TYR A 70 -11.98 7.90 1.30
N HIS A 71 -10.72 7.91 1.72
CA HIS A 71 -10.15 6.97 2.67
C HIS A 71 -8.94 7.61 3.36
N TRP A 72 -8.37 6.93 4.35
CA TRP A 72 -7.15 7.38 5.01
C TRP A 72 -6.11 6.26 5.09
N TYR A 73 -4.84 6.66 5.08
CA TYR A 73 -3.74 5.75 5.31
C TYR A 73 -2.50 6.46 5.85
N LYS A 74 -1.89 5.89 6.89
CA LYS A 74 -0.70 6.39 7.59
C LYS A 74 -0.83 7.86 8.00
N GLY A 75 -2.01 8.26 8.47
CA GLY A 75 -2.27 9.63 8.91
C GLY A 75 -2.64 10.64 7.82
N ASN A 76 -2.66 10.23 6.54
CA ASN A 76 -3.03 11.11 5.42
C ASN A 76 -4.43 10.79 4.91
N VAL A 77 -5.24 11.83 4.71
CA VAL A 77 -6.53 11.71 4.03
C VAL A 77 -6.35 11.72 2.52
N ARG A 78 -7.11 10.86 1.85
CA ARG A 78 -7.08 10.65 0.41
C ARG A 78 -8.49 10.76 -0.12
N ALA A 79 -8.72 11.59 -1.13
CA ALA A 79 -10.05 11.80 -1.67
C ALA A 79 -10.02 12.05 -3.19
N GLN A 80 -11.17 11.82 -3.84
CA GLN A 80 -11.39 12.10 -5.25
C GLN A 80 -12.88 12.30 -5.53
N HIS A 81 -13.23 13.13 -6.50
CA HIS A 81 -14.60 13.23 -7.02
C HIS A 81 -14.97 12.00 -7.86
N PHE A 82 -16.24 11.63 -7.88
CA PHE A 82 -16.72 10.50 -8.69
C PHE A 82 -16.46 10.70 -10.18
N LYS A 83 -16.63 11.95 -10.66
CA LYS A 83 -16.43 12.32 -12.07
C LYS A 83 -15.01 12.02 -12.55
N ASP A 84 -14.04 12.23 -11.67
CA ASP A 84 -12.60 12.15 -11.98
C ASP A 84 -11.95 10.93 -11.33
N LEU A 85 -12.76 9.95 -10.91
CA LEU A 85 -12.29 8.71 -10.33
C LEU A 85 -11.68 7.83 -11.42
N ARG A 86 -10.39 7.52 -11.29
CA ARG A 86 -9.68 6.67 -12.23
C ARG A 86 -9.47 5.29 -11.64
N ILE A 87 -9.85 4.27 -12.40
CA ILE A 87 -9.63 2.87 -12.06
C ILE A 87 -8.75 2.28 -13.14
N HIS A 88 -7.61 1.72 -12.73
CA HIS A 88 -6.65 1.08 -13.62
C HIS A 88 -6.47 -0.38 -13.23
N GLU A 89 -6.47 -1.26 -14.22
CA GLU A 89 -6.27 -2.70 -14.05
C GLU A 89 -4.84 -3.06 -14.40
N ASP A 90 -4.11 -3.62 -13.45
CA ASP A 90 -2.82 -4.27 -13.64
C ASP A 90 -3.02 -5.79 -13.63
N SER A 91 -2.07 -6.53 -14.19
CA SER A 91 -2.02 -8.00 -14.17
C SER A 91 -2.16 -8.62 -12.76
N GLN A 92 -1.82 -7.85 -11.72
CA GLN A 92 -1.86 -8.28 -10.33
C GLN A 92 -3.03 -7.70 -9.53
N MET A 93 -3.43 -6.45 -9.79
CA MET A 93 -4.40 -5.74 -8.94
C MET A 93 -5.14 -4.63 -9.70
N MET A 94 -6.36 -4.33 -9.26
CA MET A 94 -7.08 -3.14 -9.68
C MET A 94 -6.72 -1.99 -8.73
N ARG A 95 -6.29 -0.86 -9.29
CA ARG A 95 -5.87 0.33 -8.55
C ARG A 95 -6.91 1.44 -8.75
N ILE A 96 -7.58 1.81 -7.66
CA ILE A 96 -8.45 2.99 -7.63
C ILE A 96 -7.59 4.18 -7.21
N GLN A 97 -7.46 5.17 -8.09
CA GLN A 97 -6.60 6.32 -7.87
C GLN A 97 -7.36 7.42 -7.14
N THR A 98 -6.70 8.00 -6.13
CA THR A 98 -7.19 9.13 -5.33
C THR A 98 -6.07 10.15 -5.13
N ARG A 99 -6.39 11.34 -4.63
CA ARG A 99 -5.42 12.40 -4.36
C ARG A 99 -5.21 12.61 -2.87
N SER A 100 -4.01 12.99 -2.49
CA SER A 100 -3.63 13.22 -1.10
C SER A 100 -2.51 14.24 -1.00
N PHE A 101 -2.41 14.94 0.13
CA PHE A 101 -1.24 15.76 0.42
C PHE A 101 -0.11 14.88 0.98
N GLY A 102 1.05 14.95 0.34
CA GLY A 102 2.29 14.39 0.86
C GLY A 102 2.81 15.19 2.06
N LYS A 103 3.83 14.66 2.76
CA LYS A 103 4.45 15.32 3.92
C LYS A 103 5.03 16.72 3.62
N ARG A 104 5.28 17.01 2.34
CA ARG A 104 5.84 18.29 1.86
C ARG A 104 4.77 19.28 1.38
N GLY A 105 3.48 18.95 1.54
CA GLY A 105 2.37 19.77 1.05
C GLY A 105 2.11 19.66 -0.45
N GLU A 106 2.86 18.83 -1.17
CA GLU A 106 2.64 18.53 -2.58
C GLU A 106 1.48 17.52 -2.74
N MET A 107 0.62 17.72 -3.74
CA MET A 107 -0.46 16.78 -4.05
C MET A 107 0.13 15.56 -4.78
N GLN A 108 -0.14 14.38 -4.24
CA GLN A 108 0.36 13.11 -4.76
C GLN A 108 -0.80 12.18 -5.12
N TRP A 109 -0.55 11.29 -6.07
CA TRP A 109 -1.45 10.18 -6.36
C TRP A 109 -1.34 9.11 -5.28
N ALA A 110 -2.49 8.60 -4.87
CA ALA A 110 -2.62 7.55 -3.88
C ALA A 110 -3.51 6.44 -4.42
N ASN A 111 -2.95 5.23 -4.47
CA ASN A 111 -3.64 4.07 -4.99
C ASN A 111 -4.28 3.26 -3.86
N PHE A 112 -5.52 2.88 -4.06
CA PHE A 112 -6.20 1.85 -3.29
C PHE A 112 -6.23 0.55 -4.11
N MET A 113 -5.66 -0.52 -3.55
CA MET A 113 -5.41 -1.76 -4.28
C MET A 113 -6.49 -2.78 -3.96
N VAL A 114 -7.16 -3.28 -5.00
CA VAL A 114 -8.21 -4.30 -4.91
C VAL A 114 -7.75 -5.56 -5.64
N GLN A 115 -7.86 -6.71 -4.97
CA GLN A 115 -7.50 -8.03 -5.51
C GLN A 115 -8.75 -8.94 -5.49
N PRO A 116 -9.48 -9.05 -6.61
CA PRO A 116 -10.75 -9.78 -6.66
C PRO A 116 -10.64 -11.27 -6.29
N ARG A 117 -9.60 -11.98 -6.75
CA ARG A 117 -9.42 -13.42 -6.46
C ARG A 117 -8.56 -13.72 -5.24
N HIS A 118 -8.22 -12.73 -4.42
CA HIS A 118 -7.26 -12.88 -3.30
C HIS A 118 -5.87 -13.41 -3.71
N ASN A 119 -5.60 -13.54 -5.01
CA ASN A 119 -4.31 -13.94 -5.54
C ASN A 119 -3.49 -12.67 -5.84
N PRO A 120 -2.34 -12.46 -5.17
CA PRO A 120 -1.52 -11.28 -5.38
C PRO A 120 -0.66 -11.34 -6.66
N TYR A 121 -0.54 -12.52 -7.30
CA TYR A 121 0.39 -12.72 -8.42
C TYR A 121 -0.26 -12.59 -9.79
N TYR A 122 -1.51 -13.02 -9.95
CA TYR A 122 -2.21 -12.96 -11.21
C TYR A 122 -3.72 -12.91 -11.03
N ASN A 123 -4.33 -11.93 -11.68
CA ASN A 123 -5.77 -11.80 -11.82
C ASN A 123 -6.07 -11.56 -13.31
N GLY A 124 -6.88 -12.44 -13.90
CA GLY A 124 -7.37 -12.23 -15.27
C GLY A 124 -8.34 -11.06 -15.33
N LYS A 125 -8.49 -10.47 -16.52
CA LYS A 125 -9.45 -9.39 -16.78
C LYS A 125 -10.89 -9.77 -16.45
N ASP A 126 -11.22 -11.05 -16.62
CA ASP A 126 -12.50 -11.66 -16.27
C ASP A 126 -12.89 -11.48 -14.79
N ALA A 127 -11.91 -11.31 -13.89
CA ALA A 127 -12.16 -11.06 -12.48
C ALA A 127 -12.38 -9.58 -12.16
N TYR A 128 -11.91 -8.65 -13.01
CA TYR A 128 -12.01 -7.21 -12.76
C TYR A 128 -13.32 -6.62 -13.25
N GLU A 129 -13.80 -7.03 -14.44
CA GLU A 129 -15.03 -6.51 -15.03
C GLU A 129 -16.25 -6.57 -14.08
N PRO A 130 -16.53 -7.69 -13.38
CA PRO A 130 -17.66 -7.76 -12.45
C PRO A 130 -17.47 -6.82 -11.24
N VAL A 131 -16.24 -6.66 -10.76
CA VAL A 131 -15.95 -5.78 -9.61
C VAL A 131 -16.06 -4.32 -10.03
N PHE A 132 -15.59 -3.97 -11.22
CA PHE A 132 -15.75 -2.64 -11.77
C PHE A 132 -17.23 -2.30 -11.99
N ALA A 133 -18.00 -3.20 -12.61
CA ALA A 133 -19.44 -3.06 -12.79
C ALA A 133 -20.16 -2.90 -11.44
N PHE A 134 -19.78 -3.67 -10.43
CA PHE A 134 -20.28 -3.54 -9.07
C PHE A 134 -20.01 -2.15 -8.48
N ILE A 135 -18.79 -1.63 -8.63
CA ILE A 135 -18.43 -0.28 -8.16
C ILE A 135 -19.26 0.78 -8.89
N CYS A 136 -19.42 0.68 -10.21
CA CYS A 136 -20.25 1.61 -11.00
C CYS A 136 -21.71 1.60 -10.54
N GLN A 137 -22.33 0.42 -10.43
CA GLN A 137 -23.70 0.29 -9.95
C GLN A 137 -23.86 0.82 -8.52
N PHE A 138 -22.85 0.64 -7.67
CA PHE A 138 -22.86 1.14 -6.31
C PHE A 138 -22.75 2.67 -6.25
N MET A 139 -21.97 3.28 -7.14
CA MET A 139 -21.88 4.73 -7.25
C MET A 139 -23.20 5.34 -7.76
N GLU A 140 -23.86 4.69 -8.71
CA GLU A 140 -25.08 5.18 -9.35
C GLU A 140 -26.33 4.92 -8.48
N TYR A 141 -26.66 3.65 -8.27
CA TYR A 141 -27.92 3.24 -7.62
C TYR A 141 -27.77 3.08 -6.11
N GLY A 142 -26.56 2.86 -5.62
CA GLY A 142 -26.27 2.76 -4.20
C GLY A 142 -26.39 1.34 -3.64
N ARG A 143 -26.16 1.28 -2.33
CA ARG A 143 -26.11 0.05 -1.55
C ARG A 143 -27.28 -0.91 -1.81
N GLU A 144 -28.51 -0.39 -1.73
CA GLU A 144 -29.72 -1.23 -1.79
C GLU A 144 -29.89 -1.93 -3.13
N HIS A 145 -29.31 -1.38 -4.20
CA HIS A 145 -29.40 -1.97 -5.54
C HIS A 145 -28.42 -3.12 -5.73
N VAL A 146 -27.20 -2.96 -5.24
CA VAL A 146 -26.10 -3.89 -5.54
C VAL A 146 -26.09 -5.10 -4.62
N MET A 147 -26.43 -4.91 -3.34
CA MET A 147 -26.46 -5.99 -2.36
C MET A 147 -27.61 -5.79 -1.36
N SER A 148 -28.85 -5.91 -1.85
CA SER A 148 -30.07 -5.83 -1.03
C SER A 148 -30.17 -6.91 0.06
N GLN A 149 -29.52 -8.06 -0.14
CA GLN A 149 -29.65 -9.23 0.72
C GLN A 149 -28.62 -9.28 1.87
N CYS A 150 -27.56 -8.48 1.82
CA CYS A 150 -26.49 -8.52 2.81
C CYS A 150 -26.73 -7.49 3.93
N LYS A 151 -27.09 -7.97 5.13
CA LYS A 151 -27.19 -7.10 6.33
C LYS A 151 -25.85 -6.58 6.82
N GLN A 152 -24.75 -7.30 6.55
CA GLN A 152 -23.40 -6.92 6.94
C GLN A 152 -22.49 -6.82 5.70
N TRP A 153 -21.76 -5.72 5.63
CA TRP A 153 -21.05 -5.20 4.45
C TRP A 153 -19.53 -5.22 4.63
N GLN A 154 -19.07 -5.20 5.88
CA GLN A 154 -17.68 -5.39 6.25
C GLN A 154 -17.55 -6.80 6.81
N SER A 155 -16.80 -7.66 6.11
CA SER A 155 -16.34 -8.86 6.79
C SER A 155 -15.45 -8.43 7.95
N ASN A 156 -15.72 -8.97 9.14
CA ASN A 156 -14.80 -8.84 10.28
C ASN A 156 -13.52 -9.63 10.05
N ASP A 157 -13.42 -10.37 8.94
CA ASP A 157 -12.23 -11.08 8.54
C ASP A 157 -11.10 -10.06 8.29
N LYS A 158 -10.09 -10.13 9.13
CA LYS A 158 -8.82 -9.41 8.99
C LYS A 158 -7.84 -10.39 8.35
N PRO A 159 -7.73 -10.48 7.01
CA PRO A 159 -7.00 -11.58 6.38
C PRO A 159 -5.49 -11.54 6.62
N PHE A 160 -4.89 -10.37 6.96
CA PHE A 160 -3.43 -10.29 7.10
C PHE A 160 -2.90 -9.18 8.03
N ALA A 161 -3.62 -8.07 8.20
CA ALA A 161 -3.14 -6.94 9.00
C ALA A 161 -3.59 -7.07 10.47
N PHE A 162 -2.62 -7.03 11.38
CA PHE A 162 -2.88 -7.08 12.83
C PHE A 162 -3.55 -5.81 13.36
N PHE A 163 -3.28 -4.66 12.73
CA PHE A 163 -3.75 -3.35 13.19
C PHE A 163 -4.47 -2.59 12.08
N ASP A 164 -5.58 -1.96 12.47
CA ASP A 164 -6.29 -0.99 11.64
C ASP A 164 -5.61 0.37 11.73
N ASP A 165 -5.62 1.12 10.63
CA ASP A 165 -5.10 2.48 10.66
C ASP A 165 -6.10 3.43 11.32
N GLU A 166 -5.59 4.20 12.27
CA GLU A 166 -6.41 5.15 13.02
C GLU A 166 -6.82 6.32 12.12
N LYS A 167 -8.06 6.75 12.29
CA LYS A 167 -8.56 7.94 11.60
C LYS A 167 -7.72 9.15 12.04
N PRO A 168 -7.18 9.95 11.10
CA PRO A 168 -6.41 11.14 11.44
C PRO A 168 -7.24 12.10 12.30
N LYS A 169 -6.62 12.73 13.30
CA LYS A 169 -7.30 13.70 14.18
C LYS A 169 -7.83 14.91 13.38
N ASP A 170 -7.05 15.35 12.40
CA ASP A 170 -7.38 16.49 11.53
C ASP A 170 -8.12 16.07 10.25
N PHE A 171 -8.83 14.94 10.29
CA PHE A 171 -9.46 14.33 9.11
C PHE A 171 -10.32 15.30 8.30
N ALA A 172 -11.22 16.04 8.98
CA ALA A 172 -12.15 16.94 8.29
C ALA A 172 -11.43 18.10 7.60
N GLN A 173 -10.41 18.65 8.25
CA GLN A 173 -9.60 19.73 7.70
C GLN A 173 -8.79 19.27 6.49
N GLN A 174 -8.13 18.10 6.59
CA GLN A 174 -7.38 17.52 5.48
C GLN A 174 -8.29 17.15 4.30
N LEU A 175 -9.47 16.58 4.57
CA LEU A 175 -10.42 16.22 3.53
C LEU A 175 -10.87 17.46 2.75
N ASN A 176 -11.27 18.51 3.47
CA ASN A 176 -11.70 19.76 2.83
C ASN A 176 -10.56 20.39 2.03
N ALA A 177 -9.33 20.41 2.56
CA ALA A 177 -8.18 20.92 1.83
C ALA A 177 -7.93 20.15 0.52
N VAL A 178 -8.03 18.82 0.54
CA VAL A 178 -7.85 18.00 -0.68
C VAL A 178 -8.95 18.31 -1.69
N LEU A 179 -10.20 18.41 -1.25
CA LEU A 179 -11.34 18.70 -2.12
C LEU A 179 -11.29 20.12 -2.72
N THR A 180 -10.89 21.12 -1.94
CA THR A 180 -10.70 22.49 -2.43
C THR A 180 -9.62 22.53 -3.52
N HIS A 181 -8.46 21.89 -3.27
CA HIS A 181 -7.41 21.83 -4.27
C HIS A 181 -7.84 21.08 -5.54
N LEU A 182 -8.63 20.01 -5.40
CA LEU A 182 -9.20 19.29 -6.54
C LEU A 182 -10.13 20.19 -7.38
N SER A 183 -10.96 21.00 -6.73
CA SER A 183 -11.85 21.92 -7.44
C SER A 183 -11.13 23.07 -8.15
N GLU A 184 -9.93 23.44 -7.66
CA GLU A 184 -9.15 24.56 -8.18
C GLU A 184 -8.18 24.14 -9.30
N ASN A 185 -7.53 22.97 -9.18
CA ASN A 185 -6.35 22.57 -9.96
C ASN A 185 -6.50 21.18 -10.62
N ASP A 186 -7.67 20.90 -11.22
CA ASP A 186 -8.06 19.57 -11.72
C ASP A 186 -7.09 18.97 -12.78
N THR A 187 -6.13 19.74 -13.29
CA THR A 187 -5.21 19.39 -14.40
C THR A 187 -3.74 19.15 -14.04
N ASP A 188 -3.30 19.28 -12.78
CA ASP A 188 -1.89 19.63 -12.52
C ASP A 188 -0.87 18.48 -12.38
N ILE A 189 -1.19 17.23 -12.73
CA ILE A 189 -0.14 16.19 -12.86
C ILE A 189 -0.03 15.71 -14.29
N PRO A 190 1.10 15.98 -14.98
CA PRO A 190 1.33 15.45 -16.31
C PRO A 190 1.26 13.92 -16.27
N LEU A 191 0.40 13.40 -17.14
CA LEU A 191 0.17 11.98 -17.32
C LEU A 191 1.16 11.48 -18.38
N ASP A 192 1.63 10.25 -18.20
CA ASP A 192 2.32 9.54 -19.28
C ASP A 192 1.32 9.17 -20.39
N LYS A 193 1.80 8.75 -21.56
CA LYS A 193 1.00 8.39 -22.75
C LYS A 193 -0.09 7.34 -22.46
N ASP A 194 0.10 6.54 -21.42
CA ASP A 194 -0.84 5.51 -20.95
C ASP A 194 -1.82 6.02 -19.87
N ASN A 195 -1.95 7.35 -19.71
CA ASN A 195 -2.75 8.00 -18.65
C ASN A 195 -2.34 7.61 -17.22
N LEU A 196 -1.08 7.18 -17.05
CA LEU A 196 -0.48 6.87 -15.76
C LEU A 196 0.13 8.13 -15.14
N PRO A 197 0.09 8.27 -13.81
CA PRO A 197 0.82 9.36 -13.15
C PRO A 197 2.33 9.13 -13.25
N LEU A 198 3.09 10.14 -13.68
CA LEU A 198 4.56 10.09 -13.65
C LEU A 198 5.01 9.90 -12.18
N SER A 199 5.43 8.68 -11.84
CA SER A 199 5.53 8.23 -10.45
C SER A 199 6.83 8.65 -9.75
N THR A 200 7.68 9.46 -10.38
CA THR A 200 9.01 9.78 -9.85
C THR A 200 9.44 11.20 -10.20
N GLY A 201 10.16 11.87 -9.30
CA GLY A 201 10.82 13.16 -9.60
C GLY A 201 11.81 13.10 -10.77
N MET A 202 12.30 11.89 -11.11
CA MET A 202 13.13 11.65 -12.30
C MET A 202 12.31 11.66 -13.60
N ASP A 203 11.09 11.09 -13.57
CA ASP A 203 10.18 11.04 -14.71
C ASP A 203 9.60 12.43 -15.05
N MET A 204 9.31 13.24 -14.02
CA MET A 204 8.89 14.64 -14.23
C MET A 204 10.00 15.53 -14.82
N SER A 205 11.26 15.31 -14.43
CA SER A 205 12.40 16.02 -15.02
C SER A 205 12.60 15.66 -16.49
N MET A 206 12.37 14.40 -16.84
CA MET A 206 12.49 13.90 -18.21
C MET A 206 11.33 14.40 -19.10
N SER A 207 10.09 14.40 -18.60
CA SER A 207 8.94 14.92 -19.34
C SER A 207 9.01 16.43 -19.57
N MET A 208 9.47 17.21 -18.58
CA MET A 208 9.73 18.65 -18.75
C MET A 208 10.82 18.92 -19.79
N ARG A 209 11.85 18.06 -19.88
CA ARG A 209 12.90 18.18 -20.91
C ARG A 209 12.38 17.86 -22.31
N LEU A 210 11.49 16.87 -22.44
CA LEU A 210 10.85 16.50 -23.70
C LEU A 210 9.90 17.59 -24.21
N SER A 211 9.01 18.10 -23.34
CA SER A 211 8.11 19.21 -23.68
C SER A 211 8.88 20.47 -24.11
N ARG A 212 10.01 20.77 -23.47
CA ARG A 212 10.87 21.91 -23.82
C ARG A 212 11.67 21.69 -25.11
N ALA A 213 11.88 20.44 -25.51
CA ALA A 213 12.50 20.09 -26.78
C ALA A 213 11.49 20.23 -27.93
N GLU A 214 10.27 19.73 -27.75
CA GLU A 214 9.18 19.86 -28.72
C GLU A 214 8.80 21.34 -28.95
N SER A 215 8.75 22.14 -27.88
CA SER A 215 8.52 23.59 -28.00
C SER A 215 9.65 24.33 -28.73
N ARG A 216 10.88 23.79 -28.70
CA ARG A 216 12.04 24.35 -29.42
C ARG A 216 12.08 23.91 -30.87
N GLU A 217 11.60 22.72 -31.21
CA GLU A 217 11.45 22.27 -32.59
C GLU A 217 10.31 23.00 -33.28
N SER A 218 9.14 23.12 -32.65
CA SER A 218 8.01 23.89 -33.19
C SER A 218 8.39 25.35 -33.47
N ASN A 219 9.17 25.99 -32.59
CA ASN A 219 9.61 27.37 -32.80
C ASN A 219 10.68 27.51 -33.90
N LYS A 220 11.44 26.45 -34.20
CA LYS A 220 12.39 26.44 -35.33
C LYS A 220 11.73 26.22 -36.68
N ASP A 221 10.59 25.52 -36.70
CA ASP A 221 9.81 25.32 -37.92
C ASP A 221 9.04 26.58 -38.31
N VAL A 222 8.59 27.38 -37.33
CA VAL A 222 8.00 28.70 -37.56
C VAL A 222 9.03 29.66 -38.17
N ASP A 223 10.26 29.67 -37.63
CA ASP A 223 11.37 30.54 -38.07
C ASP A 223 11.96 30.16 -39.45
N LYS A 224 11.57 29.01 -40.01
CA LYS A 224 11.91 28.58 -41.38
C LYS A 224 10.80 28.85 -42.41
N SER A 225 9.65 29.33 -41.96
CA SER A 225 8.47 29.59 -42.79
C SER A 225 8.21 31.08 -43.05
N GLU A 226 9.04 31.98 -42.51
CA GLU A 226 9.16 33.40 -42.87
C GLU A 226 10.36 33.63 -43.82
#